data_AF-A0A395IE88-F1
#
_entry.id   AF-A0A395IE88-F1
#
_cell.length_a   1.000
_cell.length_b   1.000
_cell.length_c   1.000
_cell.angle_alpha   90.00
_cell.angle_beta   90.00
_cell.angle_gamma   90.00
#
_symmetry.space_group_name_H-M   'P 1'
#
loop_
_entity.id
_entity.type
_entity.pdbx_description
1 polymer ?
#
loop_
_entity_poly.entity_id
_entity_poly.type
_entity_poly.pdbx_seq_one_letter_code
_entity_poly.pdbx_strand_id
1 'polypeptide(L)'
;MMQSTYDPCLLYTDKEDKAFGVVGLQTDDTLIVCNERFAEREEKQLKAAKFMAKDREVLTPDTPLKFNGGVITQHSDGTVSLTQEKQCENLRLVKTVLSDMPGTRGKVRKAATAKDQYVAQRARGAYVATMSQPEASFDLSFAAQITSPKEEDAKALNKRLQWQMDNKTRGLKFVPLDKDSLQIVAFTDASFANNPDLSSQIGYIIALTDKDNKANLIHWSSVKCKRVTRSVLASELYGMTLGFDVSAAIKGTVNSIFKDKDIPLVICTDSRSLYQCLTKLGTTQEKRLMIDVMALRQSYERREIAEIKWIDGESNPADSMTKAKPSQALKDLIDNNRINIKVTEWVERD
;
A
#
# COMPACT_ATOMS: atom_id res chain seq x y z
N MET A 1 -24.81 2.28 -10.14
CA MET A 1 -23.38 2.09 -9.84
C MET A 1 -22.95 0.79 -10.47
N MET A 2 -21.72 0.70 -10.98
CA MET A 2 -21.07 -0.55 -11.32
C MET A 2 -20.04 -0.89 -10.25
N GLN A 3 -19.82 -2.19 -10.06
CA GLN A 3 -18.81 -2.71 -9.16
C GLN A 3 -17.46 -2.78 -9.87
N SER A 4 -16.37 -2.44 -9.19
CA SER A 4 -15.02 -2.65 -9.72
C SER A 4 -14.76 -4.13 -9.96
N THR A 5 -14.10 -4.43 -11.09
CA THR A 5 -13.73 -5.78 -11.48
C THR A 5 -12.86 -6.49 -10.44
N TYR A 6 -11.96 -5.73 -9.79
CA TYR A 6 -10.95 -6.28 -8.88
C TYR A 6 -11.23 -5.99 -7.40
N ASP A 7 -12.19 -5.11 -7.10
CA ASP A 7 -12.61 -4.82 -5.73
C ASP A 7 -14.15 -4.75 -5.63
N PRO A 8 -14.81 -5.80 -5.09
CA PRO A 8 -16.26 -5.82 -4.97
C PRO A 8 -16.82 -4.76 -4.00
N CYS A 9 -15.96 -4.20 -3.14
CA CYS A 9 -16.32 -3.16 -2.20
C CYS A 9 -16.17 -1.74 -2.77
N LEU A 10 -15.67 -1.60 -4.01
CA LEU A 10 -15.55 -0.33 -4.69
C LEU A 10 -16.58 -0.23 -5.82
N LEU A 11 -17.40 0.80 -5.76
CA LEU A 11 -18.45 1.08 -6.74
C LEU A 11 -18.18 2.43 -7.42
N TYR A 12 -18.48 2.54 -8.71
CA TYR A 12 -18.37 3.80 -9.45
C TYR A 12 -19.56 4.03 -10.39
N THR A 13 -19.79 5.28 -10.77
CA THR A 13 -20.82 5.66 -11.73
C THR A 13 -20.43 5.29 -13.15
N ASP A 14 -21.28 4.49 -13.80
CA ASP A 14 -21.09 4.10 -15.20
C ASP A 14 -21.86 4.97 -16.20
N LYS A 15 -22.98 5.55 -15.77
CA LYS A 15 -23.87 6.29 -16.68
C LYS A 15 -23.26 7.64 -17.05
N GLU A 16 -23.31 8.00 -18.33
CA GLU A 16 -23.01 9.34 -18.87
C GLU A 16 -24.04 10.42 -18.44
N ASP A 17 -24.79 10.16 -17.38
CA ASP A 17 -25.56 11.21 -16.76
C ASP A 17 -24.58 12.00 -15.88
N LYS A 18 -24.64 13.34 -15.85
CA LYS A 18 -23.68 14.21 -15.13
C LYS A 18 -23.56 13.96 -13.60
N ALA A 19 -24.16 12.89 -13.06
CA ALA A 19 -23.99 12.43 -11.69
C ALA A 19 -22.74 11.52 -11.58
N PHE A 20 -21.70 12.02 -10.92
CA PHE A 20 -20.46 11.28 -10.68
C PHE A 20 -20.40 10.83 -9.22
N GLY A 21 -20.02 9.57 -9.00
CA GLY A 21 -19.85 9.00 -7.68
C GLY A 21 -18.89 7.81 -7.70
N VAL A 22 -17.98 7.77 -6.73
CA VAL A 22 -17.13 6.63 -6.37
C VAL A 22 -17.39 6.35 -4.89
N VAL A 23 -17.78 5.11 -4.58
CA VAL A 23 -18.19 4.69 -3.24
C VAL A 23 -17.30 3.51 -2.84
N GLY A 24 -16.52 3.68 -1.79
CA GLY A 24 -15.81 2.61 -1.10
C GLY A 24 -16.63 2.12 0.09
N LEU A 25 -16.84 0.81 0.17
CA LEU A 25 -17.54 0.14 1.25
C LEU A 25 -16.54 -0.56 2.16
N GLN A 26 -16.71 -0.40 3.47
CA GLN A 26 -15.95 -1.19 4.42
C GLN A 26 -16.81 -1.54 5.63
N THR A 27 -17.12 -2.83 5.77
CA THR A 27 -18.03 -3.35 6.81
C THR A 27 -19.36 -2.60 6.88
N ASP A 28 -19.48 -1.69 7.83
CA ASP A 28 -20.64 -0.86 8.16
C ASP A 28 -20.46 0.62 7.77
N ASP A 29 -19.27 1.01 7.34
CA ASP A 29 -18.92 2.36 6.93
C ASP A 29 -18.82 2.48 5.41
N THR A 30 -19.10 3.68 4.89
CA THR A 30 -18.95 4.03 3.48
C THR A 30 -18.18 5.33 3.33
N LEU A 31 -17.23 5.38 2.40
CA LEU A 31 -16.53 6.60 2.01
C LEU A 31 -16.87 6.94 0.56
N ILE A 32 -17.28 8.17 0.29
CA ILE A 32 -17.85 8.55 -1.00
C ILE A 32 -17.16 9.80 -1.53
N VAL A 33 -16.73 9.75 -2.79
CA VAL A 33 -16.36 10.92 -3.59
C VAL A 33 -17.45 11.10 -4.64
N CYS A 34 -18.21 12.17 -4.57
CA CYS A 34 -19.32 12.39 -5.49
C CYS A 34 -19.62 13.87 -5.72
N ASN A 35 -20.38 14.16 -6.77
CA ASN A 35 -20.96 15.48 -6.96
C ASN A 35 -22.36 15.58 -6.34
N GLU A 36 -22.86 16.81 -6.19
CA GLU A 36 -24.14 17.12 -5.55
C GLU A 36 -25.31 16.31 -6.13
N ARG A 37 -25.36 16.19 -7.45
CA ARG A 37 -26.41 15.43 -8.14
C ARG A 37 -26.42 13.94 -7.78
N PHE A 38 -25.26 13.33 -7.59
CA PHE A 38 -25.19 11.95 -7.12
C PHE A 38 -25.61 11.85 -5.65
N ALA A 39 -25.09 12.76 -4.82
CA ALA A 39 -25.39 12.87 -3.40
C ALA A 39 -26.90 12.97 -3.11
N GLU A 40 -27.64 13.80 -3.84
CA GLU A 40 -29.10 13.93 -3.69
C GLU A 40 -29.85 12.65 -4.07
N ARG A 41 -29.39 11.98 -5.14
CA ARG A 41 -30.01 10.74 -5.63
C ARG A 41 -29.79 9.60 -4.67
N GLU A 42 -28.59 9.45 -4.14
CA GLU A 42 -28.29 8.44 -3.13
C GLU A 42 -29.19 8.63 -1.90
N GLU A 43 -29.28 9.85 -1.38
CA GLU A 43 -30.10 10.19 -0.21
C GLU A 43 -31.58 9.84 -0.45
N LYS A 44 -32.11 10.17 -1.64
CA LYS A 44 -33.48 9.83 -2.02
C LYS A 44 -33.70 8.31 -2.05
N GLN A 45 -32.74 7.54 -2.57
CA GLN A 45 -32.85 6.08 -2.64
C GLN A 45 -32.70 5.43 -1.27
N LEU A 46 -31.81 5.91 -0.40
CA LEU A 46 -31.68 5.44 0.99
C LEU A 46 -33.00 5.60 1.75
N LYS A 47 -33.63 6.77 1.64
CA LYS A 47 -34.94 7.05 2.23
C LYS A 47 -36.04 6.15 1.66
N ALA A 48 -36.09 5.99 0.33
CA ALA A 48 -37.07 5.14 -0.33
C ALA A 48 -36.93 3.67 0.09
N ALA A 49 -35.69 3.19 0.23
CA ALA A 49 -35.37 1.84 0.70
C ALA A 49 -35.59 1.64 2.20
N LYS A 50 -35.87 2.71 2.97
CA LYS A 50 -35.91 2.71 4.43
C LYS A 50 -34.62 2.13 5.04
N PHE A 51 -33.50 2.38 4.39
CA PHE A 51 -32.20 1.91 4.85
C PHE A 51 -31.73 2.78 6.02
N MET A 52 -31.38 2.17 7.14
CA MET A 52 -30.85 2.89 8.29
C MET A 52 -29.39 3.28 8.04
N ALA A 53 -29.19 4.53 7.61
CA ALA A 53 -27.88 5.15 7.49
C ALA A 53 -27.78 6.36 8.44
N LYS A 54 -26.57 6.68 8.88
CA LYS A 54 -26.30 7.97 9.53
C LYS A 54 -26.39 9.09 8.50
N ASP A 55 -26.60 10.31 8.98
CA ASP A 55 -26.52 11.49 8.13
C ASP A 55 -25.13 11.58 7.48
N ARG A 56 -25.11 12.02 6.21
CA ARG A 56 -23.85 12.16 5.47
C ARG A 56 -23.02 13.29 6.07
N GLU A 57 -21.82 12.94 6.53
CA GLU A 57 -20.80 13.93 6.89
C GLU A 57 -20.03 14.37 5.63
N VAL A 58 -19.71 15.66 5.54
CA VAL A 58 -18.98 16.24 4.41
C VAL A 58 -17.60 16.68 4.85
N LEU A 59 -16.57 16.21 4.15
CA LEU A 59 -15.20 16.66 4.38
C LEU A 59 -15.08 18.14 4.02
N THR A 60 -14.69 18.95 4.99
CA THR A 60 -14.35 20.37 4.79
C THR A 60 -13.07 20.68 5.57
N PRO A 61 -12.41 21.83 5.33
CA PRO A 61 -11.24 22.23 6.13
C PRO A 61 -11.49 22.26 7.64
N ASP A 62 -12.72 22.54 8.06
CA ASP A 62 -13.11 22.61 9.48
C ASP A 62 -13.74 21.31 10.00
N THR A 63 -14.09 20.37 9.12
CA THR A 63 -14.79 19.12 9.46
C THR A 63 -14.04 17.91 8.91
N PRO A 64 -13.10 17.33 9.69
CA PRO A 64 -12.44 16.08 9.35
C PRO A 64 -13.40 14.89 9.38
N LEU A 65 -13.18 13.91 8.50
CA LEU A 65 -13.93 12.66 8.50
C LEU A 65 -13.20 11.55 9.25
N LYS A 66 -13.95 10.65 9.88
CA LYS A 66 -13.41 9.41 10.45
C LYS A 66 -13.84 8.23 9.58
N PHE A 67 -12.88 7.44 9.13
CA PHE A 67 -13.15 6.25 8.33
C PHE A 67 -12.14 5.15 8.68
N ASN A 68 -12.63 3.95 9.03
CA ASN A 68 -11.81 2.79 9.37
C ASN A 68 -10.63 3.15 10.32
N GLY A 69 -10.95 3.79 11.45
CA GLY A 69 -9.96 4.17 12.47
C GLY A 69 -8.97 5.28 12.08
N GLY A 70 -9.01 5.77 10.84
CA GLY A 70 -8.25 6.93 10.37
C GLY A 70 -9.05 8.23 10.43
N VAL A 71 -8.32 9.34 10.44
CA VAL A 71 -8.85 10.70 10.36
C VAL A 71 -8.39 11.31 9.04
N ILE A 72 -9.35 11.70 8.20
CA ILE A 72 -9.15 12.35 6.92
C ILE A 72 -9.40 13.84 7.11
N THR A 73 -8.40 14.66 6.84
CA THR A 73 -8.47 16.12 6.97
C THR A 73 -8.14 16.77 5.64
N GLN A 74 -8.95 17.73 5.21
CA GLN A 74 -8.64 18.58 4.06
C GLN A 74 -7.96 19.86 4.53
N HIS A 75 -6.93 20.29 3.82
CA HIS A 75 -6.19 21.53 4.12
C HIS A 75 -6.58 22.63 3.13
N SER A 76 -6.31 23.88 3.50
CA SER A 76 -6.64 25.06 2.69
C SER A 76 -5.92 25.12 1.34
N ASP A 77 -4.78 24.42 1.21
CA ASP A 77 -4.02 24.29 -0.04
C ASP A 77 -4.58 23.20 -0.98
N GLY A 78 -5.71 22.59 -0.62
CA GLY A 78 -6.35 21.51 -1.38
C GLY A 78 -5.75 20.13 -1.14
N THR A 79 -4.76 20.01 -0.25
CA THR A 79 -4.19 18.71 0.12
C THR A 79 -5.07 17.97 1.12
N VAL A 80 -4.98 16.65 1.13
CA VAL A 80 -5.72 15.78 2.07
C VAL A 80 -4.72 14.97 2.87
N SER A 81 -4.91 14.84 4.17
CA SER A 81 -4.08 13.99 5.03
C SER A 81 -4.88 12.87 5.68
N LEU A 82 -4.26 11.70 5.83
CA LEU A 82 -4.79 10.54 6.54
C LEU A 82 -3.87 10.19 7.71
N THR A 83 -4.36 10.28 8.94
CA THR A 83 -3.61 9.91 10.16
C THR A 83 -4.37 8.91 11.03
N GLN A 84 -3.66 8.21 11.91
CA GLN A 84 -4.24 7.23 12.85
C GLN A 84 -3.76 7.45 14.29
N GLU A 85 -3.68 8.70 14.73
CA GLU A 85 -3.12 9.09 16.04
C GLU A 85 -3.70 8.30 17.21
N LYS A 86 -5.03 8.17 17.26
CA LYS A 86 -5.71 7.41 18.31
C LYS A 86 -5.30 5.92 18.34
N GLN A 87 -4.97 5.33 17.20
CA GLN A 87 -4.51 3.94 17.15
C GLN A 87 -3.08 3.81 17.68
N CYS A 88 -2.22 4.76 17.34
CA CYS A 88 -0.87 4.86 17.91
C CYS A 88 -0.91 5.03 19.44
N GLU A 89 -1.83 5.83 19.98
CA GLU A 89 -2.04 5.99 21.43
C GLU A 89 -2.50 4.71 22.14
N ASN A 90 -3.07 3.75 21.40
CA ASN A 90 -3.49 2.44 21.93
C ASN A 90 -2.38 1.38 21.88
N LEU A 91 -1.22 1.70 21.28
CA LEU A 91 -0.05 0.82 21.28
C LEU A 91 0.59 0.77 22.66
N ARG A 92 1.16 -0.38 22.99
CA ARG A 92 1.91 -0.61 24.23
C ARG A 92 3.13 -1.46 23.89
N LEU A 93 4.21 -1.25 24.65
CA LEU A 93 5.38 -2.10 24.56
C LEU A 93 5.09 -3.47 25.19
N VAL A 94 5.64 -4.52 24.57
CA VAL A 94 5.65 -5.89 25.09
C VAL A 94 6.55 -5.96 26.31
N LYS A 95 6.03 -6.48 27.42
CA LYS A 95 6.78 -6.73 28.66
C LYS A 95 7.05 -8.22 28.83
N THR A 96 8.15 -8.55 29.50
CA THR A 96 8.52 -9.93 29.85
C THR A 96 7.64 -10.50 30.97
N VAL A 97 7.08 -9.63 31.80
CA VAL A 97 6.18 -9.99 32.91
C VAL A 97 4.73 -10.09 32.46
N LEU A 98 3.93 -10.84 33.24
CA LEU A 98 2.48 -10.86 33.10
C LEU A 98 1.92 -9.44 33.24
N SER A 99 1.06 -9.05 32.32
CA SER A 99 0.40 -7.75 32.40
C SER A 99 -1.04 -7.82 31.92
N ASP A 100 -1.89 -6.98 32.51
CA ASP A 100 -3.27 -6.85 32.08
C ASP A 100 -3.34 -6.07 30.77
N MET A 101 -4.08 -6.59 29.79
CA MET A 101 -4.27 -5.95 28.49
C MET A 101 -5.70 -5.49 28.29
N PRO A 102 -5.94 -4.23 27.90
CA PRO A 102 -7.26 -3.78 27.47
C PRO A 102 -7.62 -4.47 26.15
N GLY A 103 -8.64 -5.30 26.19
CA GLY A 103 -9.24 -5.96 25.03
C GLY A 103 -10.32 -5.12 24.37
N THR A 104 -10.92 -5.67 23.32
CA THR A 104 -11.99 -5.01 22.57
C THR A 104 -13.24 -4.85 23.44
N ARG A 105 -13.94 -3.71 23.32
CA ARG A 105 -15.19 -3.39 24.05
C ARG A 105 -15.04 -3.38 25.59
N GLY A 106 -13.91 -2.92 26.10
CA GLY A 106 -13.70 -2.70 27.55
C GLY A 106 -13.42 -3.95 28.38
N LYS A 107 -13.31 -5.14 27.76
CA LYS A 107 -12.91 -6.36 28.47
C LYS A 107 -11.41 -6.37 28.71
N VAL A 108 -10.96 -6.50 29.96
CA VAL A 108 -9.53 -6.63 30.29
C VAL A 108 -9.13 -8.10 30.26
N ARG A 109 -8.14 -8.45 29.45
CA ARG A 109 -7.49 -9.77 29.52
C ARG A 109 -6.45 -9.71 30.63
N LYS A 110 -6.75 -10.34 31.76
CA LYS A 110 -5.84 -10.37 32.92
C LYS A 110 -4.65 -11.29 32.68
N ALA A 111 -3.51 -10.93 33.26
CA ALA A 111 -2.29 -11.76 33.27
C ALA A 111 -1.89 -12.30 31.89
N ALA A 112 -1.84 -11.44 30.87
CA ALA A 112 -1.41 -11.82 29.53
C ALA A 112 0.09 -12.14 29.50
N THR A 113 0.45 -13.27 28.91
CA THR A 113 1.85 -13.69 28.74
C THR A 113 2.61 -12.74 27.81
N ALA A 114 3.95 -12.77 27.83
CA ALA A 114 4.77 -12.01 26.88
C ALA A 114 4.41 -12.36 25.42
N LYS A 115 4.10 -13.63 25.14
CA LYS A 115 3.64 -14.09 23.82
C LYS A 115 2.29 -13.49 23.44
N ASP A 116 1.33 -13.45 24.37
CA ASP A 116 0.02 -12.82 24.13
C ASP A 116 0.15 -11.33 23.84
N GLN A 117 0.99 -10.63 24.62
CA GLN A 117 1.30 -9.23 24.42
C GLN A 117 1.94 -8.99 23.06
N TYR A 118 2.93 -9.81 22.69
CA TYR A 118 3.62 -9.74 21.41
C TYR A 118 2.65 -9.85 20.24
N VAL A 119 1.80 -10.88 20.21
CA VAL A 119 0.84 -11.11 19.12
C VAL A 119 -0.14 -9.94 19.01
N ALA A 120 -0.65 -9.43 20.14
CA ALA A 120 -1.62 -8.34 20.15
C ALA A 120 -0.99 -7.01 19.67
N GLN A 121 0.18 -6.64 20.19
CA GLN A 121 0.81 -5.36 19.85
C GLN A 121 1.37 -5.36 18.43
N ARG A 122 1.90 -6.50 17.97
CA ARG A 122 2.24 -6.70 16.56
C ARG A 122 1.05 -6.45 15.65
N ALA A 123 -0.11 -7.04 15.95
CA ALA A 123 -1.31 -6.87 15.14
C ALA A 123 -1.81 -5.41 15.13
N ARG A 124 -1.79 -4.73 16.28
CA ARG A 124 -2.16 -3.31 16.38
C ARG A 124 -1.21 -2.41 15.61
N GLY A 125 0.10 -2.61 15.76
CA GLY A 125 1.09 -1.87 14.99
C GLY A 125 0.91 -2.12 13.49
N ALA A 126 0.63 -3.36 13.09
CA ALA A 126 0.50 -3.75 11.70
C ALA A 126 -0.69 -3.05 11.04
N TYR A 127 -1.80 -2.93 11.75
CA TYR A 127 -2.95 -2.16 11.29
C TYR A 127 -2.61 -0.71 10.98
N VAL A 128 -1.81 -0.05 11.83
CA VAL A 128 -1.32 1.32 11.57
C VAL A 128 -0.36 1.35 10.38
N ALA A 129 0.55 0.38 10.32
CA ALA A 129 1.54 0.29 9.25
C ALA A 129 0.94 0.10 7.87
N THR A 130 -0.15 -0.66 7.76
CA THR A 130 -0.84 -0.94 6.49
C THR A 130 -1.79 0.17 6.05
N MET A 131 -2.14 1.10 6.93
CA MET A 131 -3.13 2.14 6.65
C MET A 131 -2.51 3.52 6.50
N SER A 132 -1.50 3.88 7.30
CA SER A 132 -0.93 5.24 7.27
C SER A 132 0.56 5.36 7.55
N GLN A 133 1.25 4.28 7.95
CA GLN A 133 2.69 4.31 8.29
C GLN A 133 3.49 3.22 7.55
N PRO A 134 3.65 3.34 6.22
CA PRO A 134 4.40 2.37 5.41
C PRO A 134 5.80 2.07 5.94
N GLU A 135 6.46 3.01 6.63
CA GLU A 135 7.80 2.86 7.21
C GLU A 135 7.90 1.75 8.26
N ALA A 136 6.77 1.32 8.84
CA ALA A 136 6.70 0.24 9.81
C ALA A 136 6.42 -1.14 9.17
N SER A 137 6.12 -1.21 7.88
CA SER A 137 5.60 -2.42 7.22
C SER A 137 6.58 -3.58 7.27
N PHE A 138 7.87 -3.35 7.00
CA PHE A 138 8.88 -4.40 7.04
C PHE A 138 9.00 -5.02 8.43
N ASP A 139 9.25 -4.22 9.46
CA ASP A 139 9.50 -4.73 10.82
C ASP A 139 8.30 -5.52 11.36
N LEU A 140 7.08 -5.07 11.04
CA LEU A 140 5.87 -5.75 11.50
C LEU A 140 5.53 -6.99 10.69
N SER A 141 5.84 -7.01 9.39
CA SER A 141 5.80 -8.21 8.56
C SER A 141 6.83 -9.24 9.04
N PHE A 142 8.04 -8.81 9.37
CA PHE A 142 9.10 -9.65 9.91
C PHE A 142 8.70 -10.24 11.28
N ALA A 143 8.17 -9.40 12.18
CA ALA A 143 7.59 -9.83 13.45
C ALA A 143 6.40 -10.81 13.28
N ALA A 144 5.69 -10.75 12.16
CA ALA A 144 4.56 -11.65 11.89
C ALA A 144 4.99 -13.11 11.71
N GLN A 145 6.23 -13.33 11.30
CA GLN A 145 6.80 -14.65 11.03
C GLN A 145 7.17 -15.42 12.32
N ILE A 146 7.22 -14.73 13.46
CA ILE A 146 7.64 -15.29 14.74
C ILE A 146 6.44 -15.88 15.48
N THR A 147 6.44 -17.21 15.68
CA THR A 147 5.35 -17.95 16.36
C THR A 147 5.60 -18.16 17.85
N SER A 148 6.87 -18.12 18.27
CA SER A 148 7.30 -18.30 19.66
C SER A 148 8.35 -17.23 19.99
N PRO A 149 7.90 -16.01 20.32
CA PRO A 149 8.79 -14.86 20.48
C PRO A 149 9.68 -15.00 21.70
N LYS A 150 10.97 -14.69 21.52
CA LYS A 150 11.98 -14.54 22.56
C LYS A 150 12.11 -13.07 22.98
N GLU A 151 12.92 -12.82 24.00
CA GLU A 151 13.15 -11.45 24.49
C GLU A 151 13.72 -10.52 23.41
N GLU A 152 14.63 -11.02 22.57
CA GLU A 152 15.20 -10.25 21.45
C GLU A 152 14.15 -9.86 20.41
N ASP A 153 13.23 -10.77 20.09
CA ASP A 153 12.11 -10.51 19.18
C ASP A 153 11.19 -9.41 19.75
N ALA A 154 10.91 -9.47 21.06
CA ALA A 154 10.13 -8.44 21.74
C ALA A 154 10.86 -7.09 21.75
N LYS A 155 12.19 -7.07 21.93
CA LYS A 155 12.99 -5.84 21.83
C LYS A 155 12.94 -5.24 20.42
N ALA A 156 13.07 -6.06 19.38
CA ALA A 156 12.97 -5.62 17.99
C ALA A 156 11.58 -5.03 17.67
N LEU A 157 10.51 -5.73 18.05
CA LEU A 157 9.14 -5.23 17.90
C LEU A 157 8.93 -3.94 18.69
N ASN A 158 9.37 -3.88 19.95
CA ASN A 158 9.23 -2.69 20.79
C ASN A 158 9.94 -1.47 20.21
N LYS A 159 11.10 -1.64 19.56
CA LYS A 159 11.77 -0.53 18.87
C LYS A 159 10.86 0.11 17.82
N ARG A 160 10.18 -0.71 17.01
CA ARG A 160 9.25 -0.20 15.99
C ARG A 160 7.98 0.38 16.62
N LEU A 161 7.39 -0.30 17.61
CA LEU A 161 6.19 0.20 18.31
C LEU A 161 6.47 1.54 19.00
N GLN A 162 7.63 1.70 19.63
CA GLN A 162 8.04 2.96 20.24
C GLN A 162 8.11 4.07 19.19
N TRP A 163 8.72 3.80 18.03
CA TRP A 163 8.73 4.76 16.93
C TRP A 163 7.31 5.16 16.49
N GLN A 164 6.37 4.22 16.37
CA GLN A 164 4.97 4.54 16.02
C GLN A 164 4.28 5.39 17.11
N MET A 165 4.57 5.12 18.39
CA MET A 165 4.05 5.90 19.53
C MET A 165 4.61 7.33 19.54
N ASP A 166 5.92 7.48 19.31
CA ASP A 166 6.60 8.78 19.26
C ASP A 166 6.16 9.60 18.03
N ASN A 167 5.76 8.92 16.96
CA ASN A 167 5.32 9.52 15.70
C ASN A 167 3.81 9.34 15.49
N LYS A 168 3.01 9.47 16.55
CA LYS A 168 1.57 9.20 16.50
C LYS A 168 0.79 10.03 15.46
N THR A 169 1.25 11.23 15.14
CA THR A 169 0.65 12.10 14.11
C THR A 169 1.14 11.81 12.68
N ARG A 170 2.09 10.89 12.51
CA ARG A 170 2.61 10.47 11.20
C ARG A 170 1.51 9.76 10.41
N GLY A 171 1.35 10.17 9.16
CA GLY A 171 0.35 9.64 8.24
C GLY A 171 0.70 9.92 6.79
N LEU A 172 -0.28 9.78 5.91
CA LEU A 172 -0.13 10.06 4.48
C LEU A 172 -0.66 11.45 4.15
N LYS A 173 -0.02 12.09 3.17
CA LYS A 173 -0.50 13.31 2.52
C LYS A 173 -0.80 12.99 1.06
N PHE A 174 -1.88 13.58 0.54
CA PHE A 174 -2.31 13.48 -0.84
C PHE A 174 -2.35 14.89 -1.42
N VAL A 175 -1.60 15.12 -2.49
CA VAL A 175 -1.53 16.41 -3.18
C VAL A 175 -2.29 16.37 -4.51
N PRO A 176 -2.79 17.53 -5.00
CA PRO A 176 -3.31 17.62 -6.35
C PRO A 176 -2.25 17.22 -7.38
N LEU A 177 -2.62 16.32 -8.29
CA LEU A 177 -1.80 15.86 -9.41
C LEU A 177 -2.37 16.39 -10.73
N ASP A 178 -1.52 16.61 -11.73
CA ASP A 178 -1.96 16.91 -13.09
C ASP A 178 -2.68 15.69 -13.71
N LYS A 179 -4.01 15.81 -13.88
CA LYS A 179 -4.88 14.74 -14.40
C LYS A 179 -4.40 14.25 -15.77
N ASP A 180 -3.85 15.13 -16.62
CA ASP A 180 -3.52 14.83 -18.02
C ASP A 180 -2.22 14.05 -18.19
N SER A 181 -1.41 13.97 -17.14
CA SER A 181 -0.12 13.27 -17.16
C SER A 181 0.00 12.18 -16.09
N LEU A 182 -1.15 11.71 -15.58
CA LEU A 182 -1.20 10.66 -14.58
C LEU A 182 -0.59 9.35 -15.09
N GLN A 183 0.25 8.74 -14.26
CA GLN A 183 0.77 7.39 -14.45
C GLN A 183 0.81 6.66 -13.10
N ILE A 184 0.70 5.34 -13.14
CA ILE A 184 0.92 4.47 -11.99
C ILE A 184 2.36 3.98 -12.05
N VAL A 185 3.11 4.17 -10.96
CA VAL A 185 4.48 3.67 -10.84
C VAL A 185 4.54 2.64 -9.72
N ALA A 186 4.90 1.41 -10.08
CA ALA A 186 5.09 0.29 -9.17
C ALA A 186 6.60 0.04 -8.96
N PHE A 187 7.09 0.29 -7.76
CA PHE A 187 8.44 -0.03 -7.32
C PHE A 187 8.44 -1.39 -6.65
N THR A 188 9.37 -2.25 -7.03
CA THR A 188 9.45 -3.63 -6.52
C THR A 188 10.86 -3.90 -6.02
N ASP A 189 10.96 -4.64 -4.93
CA ASP A 189 12.24 -5.05 -4.35
C ASP A 189 12.12 -6.42 -3.68
N ALA A 190 13.25 -7.12 -3.56
CA ALA A 190 13.35 -8.35 -2.82
C ALA A 190 14.66 -8.42 -2.02
N SER A 191 14.59 -8.99 -0.83
CA SER A 191 15.77 -9.36 -0.05
C SER A 191 15.87 -10.88 0.01
N PHE A 192 16.88 -11.42 -0.68
CA PHE A 192 17.08 -12.86 -0.82
C PHE A 192 17.53 -13.50 0.50
N ALA A 193 16.82 -14.54 0.94
CA ALA A 193 17.17 -15.36 2.10
C ALA A 193 17.48 -14.59 3.39
N ASN A 194 16.84 -13.42 3.59
CA ASN A 194 17.10 -12.53 4.71
C ASN A 194 16.26 -12.83 5.97
N ASN A 195 15.23 -13.66 5.84
CA ASN A 195 14.43 -14.07 6.99
C ASN A 195 15.16 -15.15 7.81
N PRO A 196 14.79 -15.35 9.10
CA PRO A 196 15.49 -16.29 9.98
C PRO A 196 15.47 -17.75 9.49
N ASP A 197 14.46 -18.12 8.68
CA ASP A 197 14.33 -19.44 8.06
C ASP A 197 14.92 -19.52 6.64
N LEU A 198 15.74 -18.54 6.25
CA LEU A 198 16.37 -18.41 4.93
C LEU A 198 15.38 -18.22 3.77
N SER A 199 14.11 -17.91 4.06
CA SER A 199 13.19 -17.39 3.05
C SER A 199 13.50 -15.93 2.72
N SER A 200 12.98 -15.47 1.59
CA SER A 200 13.16 -14.09 1.12
C SER A 200 11.99 -13.20 1.57
N GLN A 201 12.27 -11.96 1.90
CA GLN A 201 11.26 -10.91 2.00
C GLN A 201 11.08 -10.24 0.63
N ILE A 202 9.85 -10.06 0.20
CA ILE A 202 9.51 -9.33 -1.03
C ILE A 202 8.55 -8.20 -0.71
N GLY A 203 8.61 -7.14 -1.51
CA GLY A 203 7.75 -5.99 -1.29
C GLY A 203 7.60 -5.10 -2.50
N TYR A 204 6.62 -4.23 -2.42
CA TYR A 204 6.37 -3.24 -3.45
C TYR A 204 5.78 -1.96 -2.86
N ILE A 205 5.90 -0.89 -3.63
CA ILE A 205 5.27 0.42 -3.38
C ILE A 205 4.66 0.88 -4.69
N ILE A 206 3.39 1.29 -4.65
CA ILE A 206 2.64 1.77 -5.81
C ILE A 206 2.22 3.21 -5.54
N ALA A 207 2.63 4.11 -6.43
CA ALA A 207 2.28 5.52 -6.39
C ALA A 207 1.53 5.93 -7.66
N LEU A 208 0.63 6.90 -7.53
CA LEU A 208 0.06 7.65 -8.65
C LEU A 208 0.86 8.94 -8.80
N THR A 209 1.37 9.22 -9.98
CA THR A 209 2.31 10.33 -10.21
C THR A 209 1.95 11.14 -11.45
N ASP A 210 2.45 12.37 -11.53
CA ASP A 210 2.28 13.25 -12.69
C ASP A 210 3.62 13.58 -13.38
N LYS A 211 3.57 14.36 -14.47
CA LYS A 211 4.77 14.79 -15.23
C LYS A 211 5.77 15.61 -14.42
N ASP A 212 5.34 16.26 -13.35
CA ASP A 212 6.19 17.11 -12.49
C ASP A 212 6.83 16.29 -11.36
N ASN A 213 6.74 14.95 -11.43
CA ASN A 213 7.18 14.00 -10.42
C ASN A 213 6.49 14.18 -9.06
N LYS A 214 5.32 14.83 -9.01
CA LYS A 214 4.48 14.78 -7.80
C LYS A 214 3.86 13.39 -7.72
N ALA A 215 3.66 12.91 -6.51
CA ALA A 215 3.27 11.54 -6.25
C ALA A 215 2.41 11.41 -5.01
N ASN A 216 1.40 10.54 -5.12
CA ASN A 216 0.59 10.09 -4.00
C ASN A 216 0.79 8.58 -3.82
N LEU A 217 1.19 8.17 -2.63
CA LEU A 217 1.29 6.74 -2.28
C LEU A 217 -0.11 6.13 -2.25
N ILE A 218 -0.32 5.09 -3.06
CA ILE A 218 -1.63 4.43 -3.19
C ILE A 218 -1.66 3.11 -2.43
N HIS A 219 -0.61 2.30 -2.55
CA HIS A 219 -0.55 0.98 -1.91
C HIS A 219 0.90 0.56 -1.70
N TRP A 220 1.14 -0.25 -0.67
CA TRP A 220 2.44 -0.84 -0.40
C TRP A 220 2.26 -2.21 0.25
N SER A 221 3.30 -3.03 0.22
CA SER A 221 3.29 -4.31 0.92
C SER A 221 4.69 -4.79 1.22
N SER A 222 4.83 -5.46 2.36
CA SER A 222 6.02 -6.19 2.76
C SER A 222 5.57 -7.58 3.21
N VAL A 223 6.02 -8.63 2.53
CA VAL A 223 5.60 -10.00 2.85
C VAL A 223 6.76 -10.98 2.72
N LYS A 224 6.71 -12.03 3.55
CA LYS A 224 7.52 -13.22 3.33
C LYS A 224 7.13 -13.85 2.00
N CYS A 225 8.11 -14.11 1.14
CA CYS A 225 7.88 -14.84 -0.09
C CYS A 225 7.36 -16.26 0.23
N LYS A 226 6.19 -16.59 -0.30
CA LYS A 226 5.54 -17.90 -0.06
C LYS A 226 6.34 -19.07 -0.64
N ARG A 227 7.17 -18.80 -1.65
CA ARG A 227 8.02 -19.79 -2.30
C ARG A 227 9.46 -19.60 -1.84
N VAL A 228 10.12 -20.68 -1.44
CA VAL A 228 11.56 -20.66 -1.15
C VAL A 228 12.30 -20.47 -2.48
N THR A 229 12.92 -19.32 -2.64
CA THR A 229 13.70 -18.96 -3.82
C THR A 229 15.11 -19.54 -3.71
N ARG A 230 15.72 -19.90 -4.85
CA ARG A 230 17.09 -20.44 -4.91
C ARG A 230 18.12 -19.46 -5.48
N SER A 231 17.68 -18.26 -5.84
CA SER A 231 18.54 -17.19 -6.35
C SER A 231 17.93 -15.83 -6.07
N VAL A 232 18.77 -14.79 -6.12
CA VAL A 232 18.34 -13.39 -6.06
C VAL A 232 17.36 -13.08 -7.19
N LEU A 233 17.67 -13.49 -8.43
CA LEU A 233 16.79 -13.30 -9.58
C LEU A 233 15.37 -13.85 -9.33
N ALA A 234 15.26 -15.02 -8.68
CA ALA A 234 13.97 -15.61 -8.36
C ALA A 234 13.17 -14.79 -7.33
N SER A 235 13.82 -14.26 -6.29
CA SER A 235 13.13 -13.42 -5.30
C SER A 235 12.70 -12.08 -5.90
N GLU A 236 13.56 -11.46 -6.71
CA GLU A 236 13.25 -10.23 -7.42
C GLU A 236 12.06 -10.42 -8.38
N LEU A 237 12.06 -11.52 -9.15
CA LEU A 237 10.97 -11.84 -10.06
C LEU A 237 9.65 -12.02 -9.31
N TYR A 238 9.64 -12.73 -8.19
CA TYR A 238 8.41 -12.88 -7.38
C TYR A 238 7.95 -11.57 -6.74
N GLY A 239 8.88 -10.70 -6.32
CA GLY A 239 8.54 -9.35 -5.88
C GLY A 239 7.90 -8.53 -7.00
N MET A 240 8.47 -8.61 -8.21
CA MET A 240 7.93 -7.92 -9.38
C MET A 240 6.55 -8.44 -9.81
N THR A 241 6.36 -9.76 -9.88
CA THR A 241 5.06 -10.36 -10.21
C THR A 241 4.00 -9.93 -9.20
N LEU A 242 4.32 -9.96 -7.90
CA LEU A 242 3.40 -9.49 -6.87
C LEU A 242 3.04 -8.00 -7.03
N GLY A 243 4.03 -7.15 -7.30
CA GLY A 243 3.80 -5.72 -7.56
C GLY A 243 3.00 -5.46 -8.84
N PHE A 244 3.25 -6.23 -9.90
CA PHE A 244 2.51 -6.17 -11.15
C PHE A 244 1.04 -6.55 -10.96
N ASP A 245 0.75 -7.69 -10.32
CA ASP A 245 -0.62 -8.17 -10.13
C ASP A 245 -1.50 -7.12 -9.44
N VAL A 246 -0.97 -6.47 -8.39
CA VAL A 246 -1.69 -5.45 -7.64
C VAL A 246 -1.78 -4.14 -8.42
N SER A 247 -0.70 -3.70 -9.07
CA SER A 247 -0.71 -2.46 -9.84
C SER A 247 -1.59 -2.55 -11.09
N ALA A 248 -1.69 -3.71 -11.74
CA ALA A 248 -2.62 -3.97 -12.85
C ALA A 248 -4.09 -3.90 -12.39
N ALA A 249 -4.41 -4.44 -11.22
CA ALA A 249 -5.74 -4.33 -10.62
C ALA A 249 -6.11 -2.88 -10.27
N ILE A 250 -5.15 -2.13 -9.72
CA ILE A 250 -5.31 -0.69 -9.44
C ILE A 250 -5.48 0.07 -10.76
N LYS A 251 -4.67 -0.18 -11.79
CA LYS A 251 -4.81 0.42 -13.13
C LYS A 251 -6.21 0.20 -13.69
N GLY A 252 -6.72 -1.04 -13.66
CA GLY A 252 -8.07 -1.35 -14.13
C GLY A 252 -9.16 -0.56 -13.40
N THR A 253 -9.01 -0.40 -12.08
CA THR A 253 -9.91 0.41 -11.24
C THR A 253 -9.82 1.90 -11.59
N VAL A 254 -8.61 2.45 -11.69
CA VAL A 254 -8.36 3.86 -11.99
C VAL A 254 -8.87 4.21 -13.39
N ASN A 255 -8.60 3.39 -14.41
CA ASN A 255 -9.13 3.57 -15.77
C ASN A 255 -10.67 3.52 -15.81
N SER A 256 -11.29 2.71 -14.94
CA SER A 256 -12.75 2.65 -14.85
C SER A 256 -13.37 3.93 -14.25
N ILE A 257 -12.64 4.60 -13.35
CA ILE A 257 -13.01 5.90 -12.78
C ILE A 257 -12.74 7.02 -13.79
N PHE A 258 -11.57 7.00 -14.44
CA PHE A 258 -11.14 7.95 -15.48
C PHE A 258 -11.41 7.40 -16.88
N LYS A 259 -12.68 7.22 -17.23
CA LYS A 259 -13.12 6.59 -18.49
C LYS A 259 -12.53 7.19 -19.77
N ASP A 260 -12.12 8.45 -19.70
CA ASP A 260 -11.51 9.21 -20.79
C ASP A 260 -10.00 8.95 -20.97
N LYS A 261 -9.39 8.11 -20.12
CA LYS A 261 -7.93 7.95 -20.05
C LYS A 261 -7.50 6.50 -19.87
N ASP A 262 -6.44 6.12 -20.58
CA ASP A 262 -5.66 4.93 -20.24
C ASP A 262 -4.44 5.37 -19.43
N ILE A 263 -4.45 5.08 -18.13
CA ILE A 263 -3.35 5.45 -17.23
C ILE A 263 -2.18 4.49 -17.45
N PRO A 264 -0.99 4.98 -17.85
CA PRO A 264 0.18 4.15 -18.03
C PRO A 264 0.60 3.47 -16.72
N LEU A 265 1.09 2.23 -16.82
CA LEU A 265 1.70 1.50 -15.70
C LEU A 265 3.19 1.33 -15.96
N VAL A 266 4.01 1.91 -15.10
CA VAL A 266 5.47 1.80 -15.11
C VAL A 266 5.91 0.90 -13.97
N ILE A 267 6.74 -0.09 -14.26
CA ILE A 267 7.35 -0.96 -13.25
C ILE A 267 8.82 -0.61 -13.09
N CYS A 268 9.25 -0.37 -11.86
CA CYS A 268 10.62 -0.02 -11.50
C CYS A 268 11.26 -1.15 -10.68
N THR A 269 12.47 -1.54 -11.07
CA THR A 269 13.32 -2.48 -10.31
C THR A 269 14.75 -1.94 -10.27
N ASP A 270 15.47 -2.18 -9.18
CA ASP A 270 16.91 -1.92 -9.07
C ASP A 270 17.76 -3.16 -9.42
N SER A 271 17.13 -4.30 -9.66
CA SER A 271 17.81 -5.54 -10.07
C SER A 271 18.11 -5.52 -11.56
N ARG A 272 19.36 -5.18 -11.90
CA ARG A 272 19.91 -5.28 -13.27
C ARG A 272 19.68 -6.67 -13.87
N SER A 273 19.86 -7.72 -13.06
CA SER A 273 19.71 -9.10 -13.52
C SER A 273 18.28 -9.42 -13.96
N LEU A 274 17.27 -8.92 -13.22
CA LEU A 274 15.86 -9.08 -13.56
C LEU A 274 15.49 -8.25 -14.79
N TYR A 275 15.93 -6.99 -14.83
CA TYR A 275 15.71 -6.11 -15.97
C TYR A 275 16.26 -6.72 -17.28
N GLN A 276 17.52 -7.18 -17.27
CA GLN A 276 18.12 -7.84 -18.43
C GLN A 276 17.40 -9.14 -18.79
N CYS A 277 16.96 -9.92 -17.80
CA CYS A 277 16.17 -11.11 -18.03
C CYS A 277 14.88 -10.75 -18.77
N LEU A 278 14.15 -9.71 -18.36
CA LEU A 278 12.88 -9.34 -18.99
C LEU A 278 13.05 -8.75 -20.39
N THR A 279 13.99 -7.82 -20.56
CA THR A 279 14.11 -6.97 -21.75
C THR A 279 14.93 -7.59 -22.89
N LYS A 280 15.97 -8.38 -22.59
CA LYS A 280 16.91 -8.91 -23.60
C LYS A 280 16.61 -10.35 -24.02
N LEU A 281 15.35 -10.78 -23.91
CA LEU A 281 14.95 -12.17 -24.11
C LEU A 281 15.79 -13.18 -23.31
N GLY A 282 16.31 -12.76 -22.15
CA GLY A 282 17.12 -13.60 -21.28
C GLY A 282 16.40 -14.89 -20.88
N THR A 283 17.17 -15.95 -20.66
CA THR A 283 16.66 -17.21 -20.13
C THR A 283 17.26 -17.46 -18.75
N THR A 284 16.59 -18.28 -17.95
CA THR A 284 17.10 -18.76 -16.67
C THR A 284 17.19 -20.28 -16.68
N GLN A 285 18.17 -20.82 -15.96
CA GLN A 285 18.33 -22.27 -15.79
C GLN A 285 17.15 -22.87 -15.00
N GLU A 286 16.53 -22.08 -14.12
CA GLU A 286 15.33 -22.48 -13.39
C GLU A 286 14.09 -22.33 -14.28
N LYS A 287 13.80 -23.36 -15.08
CA LYS A 287 12.70 -23.37 -16.06
C LYS A 287 11.35 -22.88 -15.53
N ARG A 288 11.06 -23.08 -14.24
CA ARG A 288 9.80 -22.64 -13.63
C ARG A 288 9.64 -21.12 -13.60
N LEU A 289 10.73 -20.38 -13.39
CA LEU A 289 10.70 -18.90 -13.38
C LEU A 289 10.35 -18.34 -14.76
N MET A 290 10.63 -19.09 -15.84
CA MET A 290 10.26 -18.65 -17.18
C MET A 290 8.75 -18.45 -17.33
N ILE A 291 7.90 -19.12 -16.57
CA ILE A 291 6.45 -18.89 -16.61
C ILE A 291 6.13 -17.45 -16.21
N ASP A 292 6.67 -16.99 -15.09
CA ASP A 292 6.44 -15.64 -14.57
C ASP A 292 7.12 -14.58 -15.48
N VAL A 293 8.33 -14.86 -16.01
CA VAL A 293 9.00 -14.01 -17.01
C VAL A 293 8.16 -13.85 -18.28
N MET A 294 7.62 -14.96 -18.81
CA MET A 294 6.77 -14.95 -20.01
C MET A 294 5.46 -14.19 -19.78
N ALA A 295 4.84 -14.34 -18.61
CA ALA A 295 3.64 -13.60 -18.26
C ALA A 295 3.90 -12.08 -18.23
N LEU A 296 5.00 -11.64 -17.61
CA LEU A 296 5.38 -10.22 -17.59
C LEU A 296 5.70 -9.68 -18.99
N ARG A 297 6.44 -10.44 -19.81
CA ARG A 297 6.71 -10.06 -21.21
C ARG A 297 5.42 -9.96 -22.02
N GLN A 298 4.52 -10.93 -21.89
CA GLN A 298 3.22 -10.90 -22.56
C GLN A 298 2.39 -9.68 -22.12
N SER A 299 2.41 -9.34 -20.84
CA SER A 299 1.73 -8.16 -20.30
C SER A 299 2.30 -6.86 -20.87
N TYR A 300 3.63 -6.78 -21.01
CA TYR A 300 4.31 -5.70 -21.73
C TYR A 300 3.94 -5.66 -23.23
N GLU A 301 3.91 -6.81 -23.91
CA GLU A 301 3.51 -6.92 -25.31
C GLU A 301 2.06 -6.44 -25.54
N ARG A 302 1.17 -6.70 -24.57
CA ARG A 302 -0.25 -6.29 -24.56
C ARG A 302 -0.49 -4.85 -24.09
N ARG A 303 0.56 -4.10 -23.76
CA ARG A 303 0.47 -2.71 -23.23
C ARG A 303 -0.24 -2.61 -21.88
N GLU A 304 -0.33 -3.71 -21.14
CA GLU A 304 -0.77 -3.68 -19.74
C GLU A 304 0.30 -2.96 -18.90
N ILE A 305 1.58 -3.24 -19.19
CA ILE A 305 2.76 -2.52 -18.71
C ILE A 305 3.22 -1.57 -19.83
N ALA A 306 3.32 -0.28 -19.54
CA ALA A 306 3.80 0.74 -20.48
C ALA A 306 5.33 0.76 -20.55
N GLU A 307 6.00 0.70 -19.39
CA GLU A 307 7.45 0.75 -19.29
C GLU A 307 7.98 -0.15 -18.17
N ILE A 308 9.18 -0.69 -18.38
CA ILE A 308 9.97 -1.33 -17.33
C ILE A 308 11.27 -0.53 -17.19
N LYS A 309 11.53 0.02 -15.99
CA LYS A 309 12.68 0.88 -15.69
C LYS A 309 13.64 0.16 -14.76
N TRP A 310 14.91 0.12 -15.15
CA TRP A 310 16.00 -0.18 -14.23
C TRP A 310 16.46 1.11 -13.56
N ILE A 311 16.31 1.16 -12.24
CA ILE A 311 16.58 2.35 -11.43
C ILE A 311 17.74 2.12 -10.47
N ASP A 312 18.34 3.20 -9.99
CA ASP A 312 19.32 3.11 -8.91
C ASP A 312 18.62 2.71 -7.59
N GLY A 313 19.28 1.84 -6.82
CA GLY A 313 18.71 1.29 -5.57
C GLY A 313 18.45 2.35 -4.50
N GLU A 314 19.22 3.45 -4.44
CA GLU A 314 18.94 4.53 -3.48
C GLU A 314 17.67 5.32 -3.83
N SER A 315 17.26 5.28 -5.10
CA SER A 315 16.01 5.87 -5.58
C SER A 315 14.81 4.92 -5.47
N ASN A 316 14.99 3.68 -5.02
CA ASN A 316 13.93 2.69 -4.88
C ASN A 316 13.26 2.78 -3.48
N PRO A 317 12.02 3.30 -3.38
CA PRO A 317 11.34 3.36 -2.08
C PRO A 317 10.94 1.97 -1.57
N ALA A 318 10.85 0.95 -2.46
CA ALA A 318 10.48 -0.41 -2.07
C ALA A 318 11.55 -1.12 -1.24
N ASP A 319 12.78 -0.60 -1.15
CA ASP A 319 13.83 -1.10 -0.25
C ASP A 319 13.35 -1.16 1.22
N SER A 320 12.55 -0.17 1.65
CA SER A 320 11.93 -0.14 2.97
C SER A 320 10.88 -1.22 3.20
N MET A 321 10.43 -1.92 2.15
CA MET A 321 9.54 -3.07 2.27
C MET A 321 10.29 -4.38 2.45
N THR A 322 11.61 -4.42 2.25
CA THR A 322 12.40 -5.67 2.36
C THR A 322 13.50 -5.59 3.42
N LYS A 323 13.83 -4.38 3.89
CA LYS A 323 14.89 -4.11 4.87
C LYS A 323 14.40 -3.10 5.91
N ALA A 324 14.95 -3.19 7.12
CA ALA A 324 14.66 -2.24 8.22
C ALA A 324 15.38 -0.89 8.06
N LYS A 325 16.20 -0.71 7.03
CA LYS A 325 17.00 0.49 6.84
C LYS A 325 16.10 1.67 6.43
N PRO A 326 16.34 2.88 6.95
CA PRO A 326 15.67 4.07 6.44
C PRO A 326 15.96 4.28 4.95
N SER A 327 14.91 4.53 4.15
CA SER A 327 15.01 4.91 2.74
C SER A 327 14.69 6.39 2.57
N GLN A 328 15.62 7.13 1.95
CA GLN A 328 15.37 8.53 1.58
C GLN A 328 14.30 8.62 0.50
N ALA A 329 14.24 7.67 -0.44
CA ALA A 329 13.22 7.64 -1.49
C ALA A 329 11.80 7.48 -0.91
N LEU A 330 11.62 6.60 0.08
CA LEU A 330 10.32 6.48 0.76
C LEU A 330 9.98 7.75 1.55
N LYS A 331 10.98 8.33 2.22
CA LYS A 331 10.80 9.58 2.96
C LYS A 331 10.35 10.72 2.04
N ASP A 332 10.99 10.91 0.88
CA ASP A 332 10.62 11.93 -0.09
C ASP A 332 9.20 11.71 -0.63
N LEU A 333 8.82 10.45 -0.87
CA LEU A 333 7.48 10.10 -1.32
C LEU A 333 6.40 10.48 -0.28
N ILE A 334 6.65 10.26 1.01
CA ILE A 334 5.68 10.51 2.07
C ILE A 334 5.69 11.99 2.51
N ASP A 335 6.87 12.57 2.71
CA ASP A 335 7.03 13.91 3.29
C ASP A 335 6.77 15.01 2.25
N ASN A 336 7.24 14.78 1.03
CA ASN A 336 7.25 15.79 -0.02
C ASN A 336 6.27 15.49 -1.15
N ASN A 337 5.63 14.30 -1.16
CA ASN A 337 4.78 13.83 -2.26
C ASN A 337 5.52 13.88 -3.60
N ARG A 338 6.77 13.41 -3.64
CA ARG A 338 7.59 13.39 -4.86
C ARG A 338 8.32 12.07 -5.04
N ILE A 339 8.48 11.67 -6.30
CA ILE A 339 9.39 10.59 -6.70
C ILE A 339 10.60 11.18 -7.42
N ASN A 340 11.81 10.83 -6.99
CA ASN A 340 13.04 11.26 -7.65
C ASN A 340 13.75 10.01 -8.21
N ILE A 341 13.24 9.49 -9.32
CA ILE A 341 13.75 8.25 -9.92
C ILE A 341 15.03 8.55 -10.70
N LYS A 342 16.14 7.90 -10.30
CA LYS A 342 17.39 7.91 -11.06
C LYS A 342 17.40 6.70 -12.00
N VAL A 343 16.92 6.90 -13.22
CA VAL A 343 16.84 5.83 -14.23
C VAL A 343 18.24 5.52 -14.76
N THR A 344 18.62 4.24 -14.77
CA THR A 344 19.89 3.78 -15.34
C THR A 344 19.70 3.29 -16.77
N GLU A 345 18.69 2.44 -17.01
CA GLU A 345 18.24 2.03 -18.35
C GLU A 345 16.71 1.87 -18.32
N TRP A 346 16.04 2.13 -19.44
CA TRP A 346 14.62 1.84 -19.59
C TRP A 346 14.32 1.34 -20.99
N VAL A 347 13.19 0.63 -21.13
CA VAL A 347 12.60 0.33 -22.43
C VAL A 347 11.24 0.98 -22.47
N GLU A 348 11.08 1.85 -23.46
CA GLU A 348 9.82 2.43 -23.88
C GLU A 348 9.47 1.81 -25.24
N ARG A 349 8.17 1.67 -25.53
CA ARG A 349 7.71 1.15 -26.80
C ARG A 349 7.14 2.30 -27.62
N ASP A 350 7.68 2.51 -28.82
CA ASP A 350 7.18 3.44 -29.83
C ASP A 350 5.70 3.19 -30.22
#